data_AF-A0A938IZ99-F1
#
_entry.id   AF-A0A938IZ99-F1
#
_cell.length_a   1.000
_cell.length_b   1.000
_cell.length_c   1.000
_cell.angle_alpha   90.00
_cell.angle_beta   90.00
_cell.angle_gamma   90.00
#
_symmetry.space_group_name_H-M   'P 1'
#
loop_
_entity.id
_entity.type
_entity.pdbx_description
1 polymer ?
#
loop_
_entity_poly.entity_id
_entity_poly.type
_entity_poly.pdbx_seq_one_letter_code
_entity_poly.pdbx_strand_id
1 'polypeptide(L)'
;MAEQGVNEELYAHVTEHGHPEYSEQEQVAIEYAERFALDHLGIDEAFWDRLRAQFTDAEIVDLTICTGSWLAFGRLTQVLHLDVACEM
;
A
#
# COMPACT_ATOMS: atom_id res chain seq x y z
N MET A 1 16.70 -15.41 7.27
CA MET A 1 15.42 -14.73 6.98
C MET A 1 15.28 -13.68 8.06
N ALA A 2 15.31 -12.40 7.71
CA ALA A 2 15.35 -11.33 8.72
C ALA A 2 13.98 -11.21 9.39
N GLU A 3 13.88 -11.63 10.64
CA GLU A 3 12.75 -11.40 11.54
C GLU A 3 12.85 -10.00 12.16
N GLN A 4 12.77 -8.95 11.35
CA GLN A 4 12.78 -7.57 11.85
C GLN A 4 11.77 -6.74 11.06
N GLY A 5 10.73 -6.23 11.73
CA GLY A 5 10.04 -5.04 11.24
C GLY A 5 8.57 -4.85 11.60
N VAL A 6 7.83 -5.89 11.98
CA VAL A 6 6.36 -5.77 12.10
C VAL A 6 5.91 -5.91 13.56
N ASN A 7 5.65 -4.77 14.21
CA ASN A 7 5.12 -4.62 15.58
C ASN A 7 3.62 -4.25 15.52
N GLU A 8 2.82 -4.56 16.55
CA GLU A 8 1.47 -4.00 16.74
C GLU A 8 1.41 -2.47 16.60
N GLU A 9 2.45 -1.77 17.04
CA GLU A 9 2.56 -0.30 16.90
C GLU A 9 2.64 0.15 15.43
N LEU A 10 3.25 -0.66 14.55
CA LEU A 10 3.28 -0.41 13.09
C LEU A 10 1.87 -0.52 12.48
N TYR A 11 1.03 -1.40 13.03
CA TYR A 11 -0.35 -1.58 12.59
C TYR A 11 -1.30 -0.50 13.14
N ALA A 12 -0.96 0.12 14.28
CA ALA A 12 -1.83 1.09 14.94
C ALA A 12 -2.20 2.27 14.04
N HIS A 13 -1.28 2.66 13.15
CA HIS A 13 -1.41 3.84 12.30
C HIS A 13 -1.64 3.51 10.82
N VAL A 14 -1.95 2.26 10.49
CA VAL A 14 -2.14 1.82 9.08
C VAL A 14 -3.25 2.58 8.35
N THR A 15 -4.20 3.16 9.08
CA THR A 15 -5.28 4.00 8.55
C THR A 15 -4.95 5.51 8.56
N GLU A 16 -3.80 5.90 9.13
CA GLU A 16 -3.36 7.27 9.34
C GLU A 16 -2.23 7.66 8.35
N HIS A 17 -2.61 7.91 7.10
CA HIS A 17 -1.72 8.22 5.96
C HIS A 17 -0.66 9.32 6.22
N GLY A 18 -0.89 10.23 7.17
CA GLY A 18 0.00 11.35 7.50
C GLY A 18 0.69 11.22 8.86
N HIS A 19 0.75 10.01 9.44
CA HIS A 19 1.40 9.83 10.74
C HIS A 19 2.86 10.29 10.67
N PRO A 20 3.34 11.11 11.62
CA PRO A 20 4.67 11.74 11.56
C PRO A 20 5.83 10.74 11.61
N GLU A 21 5.56 9.47 11.92
CA GLU A 21 6.57 8.41 11.94
C GLU A 21 6.85 7.82 10.55
N TYR A 22 5.94 7.99 9.59
CA TYR A 22 6.21 7.57 8.22
C TYR A 22 7.20 8.53 7.57
N SER A 23 8.26 7.96 6.99
CA SER A 23 9.15 8.68 6.09
C SER A 23 8.40 9.21 4.87
N GLU A 24 9.00 10.19 4.19
CA GLU A 24 8.41 10.74 2.96
C GLU A 24 8.19 9.66 1.89
N GLN A 25 9.12 8.71 1.77
CA GLN A 25 9.02 7.56 0.87
C GLN A 25 7.81 6.67 1.22
N GLU A 26 7.59 6.38 2.49
CA GLU A 26 6.45 5.58 2.97
C GLU A 26 5.13 6.31 2.76
N GLN A 27 5.05 7.60 3.07
CA GLN A 27 3.85 8.40 2.88
C GLN A 27 3.44 8.43 1.40
N VAL A 28 4.40 8.63 0.49
CA VAL A 28 4.12 8.65 -0.96
C VAL A 28 3.70 7.25 -1.46
N ALA A 29 4.27 6.17 -0.93
CA ALA A 29 3.85 4.80 -1.27
C ALA A 29 2.43 4.47 -0.77
N ILE A 30 2.10 4.90 0.45
CA ILE A 30 0.75 4.75 1.02
C ILE A 30 -0.28 5.53 0.19
N GLU A 31 0.01 6.79 -0.14
CA GLU A 31 -0.85 7.63 -1.00
C GLU A 31 -1.01 7.01 -2.40
N TYR A 32 0.07 6.44 -2.97
CA TYR A 32 -0.01 5.72 -4.25
C TYR A 32 -0.94 4.51 -4.17
N ALA A 33 -0.81 3.68 -3.13
CA ALA A 33 -1.65 2.49 -2.96
C ALA A 33 -3.14 2.84 -2.80
N GLU A 34 -3.45 3.90 -2.05
CA GLU A 34 -4.81 4.39 -1.86
C GLU A 34 -5.42 4.90 -3.17
N ARG A 35 -4.70 5.79 -3.89
CA ARG A 35 -5.14 6.28 -5.21
C ARG A 35 -5.29 5.14 -6.20
N PHE A 36 -4.36 4.20 -6.25
CA PHE A 36 -4.45 3.03 -7.13
C PHE A 36 -5.72 2.20 -6.86
N ALA A 37 -6.10 2.03 -5.60
CA ALA A 37 -7.28 1.25 -5.22
C ALA A 37 -8.61 1.99 -5.46
N LEU A 38 -8.64 3.31 -5.24
CA LEU A 38 -9.88 4.10 -5.16
C LEU A 38 -10.08 5.09 -6.31
N ASP A 39 -9.02 5.66 -6.87
CA ASP A 39 -9.04 6.71 -7.91
C ASP A 39 -7.79 6.67 -8.83
N HIS A 40 -7.55 5.53 -9.48
CA HIS A 40 -6.35 5.32 -10.29
C HIS A 40 -6.25 6.23 -11.53
N LEU A 41 -7.37 6.82 -11.96
CA LEU A 41 -7.40 7.80 -13.04
C LEU A 41 -7.07 9.22 -12.55
N GLY A 42 -7.15 9.47 -11.25
CA GLY A 42 -6.75 10.73 -10.59
C GLY A 42 -5.27 10.82 -10.25
N ILE A 43 -4.45 9.85 -10.65
CA ILE A 43 -2.99 9.92 -10.50
C ILE A 43 -2.42 10.84 -11.58
N ASP A 44 -2.22 12.10 -11.21
CA ASP A 44 -1.74 13.17 -12.08
C ASP A 44 -0.21 13.27 -12.15
N GLU A 45 0.29 14.10 -13.06
CA GLU A 45 1.73 14.29 -13.27
C GLU A 45 2.44 14.81 -12.03
N ALA A 46 1.79 15.69 -11.25
CA ALA A 46 2.35 16.24 -10.02
C ALA A 46 2.60 15.14 -8.98
N PHE A 47 1.70 14.15 -8.88
CA PHE A 47 1.93 12.99 -8.05
C PHE A 47 3.05 12.10 -8.61
N TRP A 48 3.07 11.85 -9.92
CA TRP A 48 4.14 11.06 -10.54
C TRP A 48 5.53 11.64 -10.31
N ASP A 49 5.67 12.97 -10.32
CA ASP A 49 6.92 13.65 -10.01
C ASP A 49 7.37 13.42 -8.56
N ARG A 50 6.43 13.46 -7.60
CA ARG A 50 6.71 13.12 -6.19
C ARG A 50 7.12 11.65 -6.03
N LEU A 51 6.44 10.74 -6.73
CA LEU A 51 6.74 9.31 -6.69
C LEU A 51 8.14 9.03 -7.23
N ARG A 52 8.50 9.60 -8.38
CA ARG A 52 9.84 9.46 -8.99
C ARG A 52 10.95 10.15 -8.21
N ALA A 53 10.63 11.10 -7.35
CA ALA A 53 11.61 11.70 -6.43
C ALA A 53 12.03 10.72 -5.30
N GLN A 54 11.17 9.74 -4.97
CA GLN A 54 11.39 8.79 -3.87
C GLN A 54 11.72 7.36 -4.36
N PHE A 55 11.35 7.01 -5.60
CA PHE A 55 11.51 5.68 -6.16
C PHE A 55 12.09 5.72 -7.57
N THR A 56 12.92 4.74 -7.90
CA THR A 56 13.34 4.46 -9.28
C THR A 56 12.20 3.83 -10.09
N ASP A 57 12.28 3.89 -11.42
CA ASP A 57 11.27 3.28 -12.30
C ASP A 57 11.08 1.77 -12.01
N ALA A 58 12.16 1.05 -11.68
CA ALA A 58 12.08 -0.37 -11.33
C ALA A 58 11.33 -0.58 -10.01
N GLU A 59 11.61 0.23 -8.99
CA GLU A 59 10.90 0.16 -7.71
C GLU A 59 9.43 0.57 -7.85
N ILE A 60 9.09 1.51 -8.74
CA ILE A 60 7.71 1.88 -9.05
C ILE A 60 6.96 0.70 -9.67
N VAL A 61 7.59 -0.03 -10.59
CA VAL A 61 7.00 -1.25 -11.18
C VAL A 61 6.76 -2.29 -10.10
N ASP A 62 7.75 -2.56 -9.24
CA ASP A 62 7.62 -3.51 -8.15
C ASP A 62 6.54 -3.10 -7.14
N LEU A 63 6.47 -1.82 -6.78
CA LEU A 63 5.42 -1.25 -5.94
C LEU A 63 4.04 -1.45 -6.57
N THR A 64 3.90 -1.19 -7.87
CA THR A 64 2.65 -1.38 -8.61
C THR A 64 2.21 -2.86 -8.60
N ILE A 65 3.14 -3.78 -8.82
CA ILE A 65 2.88 -5.23 -8.80
C ILE A 65 2.44 -5.66 -7.41
N CYS A 66 3.13 -5.20 -6.36
CA CYS A 66 2.79 -5.50 -4.97
C CYS A 66 1.37 -5.00 -4.65
N THR A 67 1.10 -3.73 -4.89
CA THR A 67 -0.21 -3.09 -4.64
C THR A 67 -1.33 -3.82 -5.39
N GLY A 68 -1.15 -4.08 -6.69
CA GLY A 68 -2.15 -4.77 -7.51
C GLY A 68 -2.41 -6.21 -7.04
N SER A 69 -1.36 -6.93 -6.65
CA SER A 69 -1.47 -8.32 -6.16
C SER A 69 -2.26 -8.40 -4.86
N TRP A 70 -1.96 -7.53 -3.89
CA TRP A 70 -2.66 -7.50 -2.61
C TRP A 70 -4.12 -7.05 -2.77
N LEU A 71 -4.39 -6.07 -3.63
CA LEU A 71 -5.76 -5.63 -3.92
C LEU A 71 -6.58 -6.75 -4.57
N ALA A 72 -6.03 -7.43 -5.57
CA ALA A 72 -6.69 -8.57 -6.22
C ALA A 72 -6.94 -9.72 -5.26
N PHE A 73 -5.97 -10.01 -4.38
CA PHE A 73 -6.09 -11.05 -3.37
C PHE A 73 -7.18 -10.74 -2.35
N GLY A 74 -7.24 -9.50 -1.83
CA GLY A 74 -8.30 -9.08 -0.91
C GLY A 74 -9.69 -9.16 -1.53
N ARG A 75 -9.83 -8.84 -2.83
CA ARG A 75 -11.10 -9.04 -3.56
C ARG A 75 -11.43 -10.51 -3.75
N LEU A 76 -10.44 -11.33 -4.06
CA LEU A 76 -10.62 -12.78 -4.22
C LEU A 76 -11.10 -13.42 -2.91
N THR A 77 -10.50 -13.08 -1.77
CA THR A 77 -10.89 -13.65 -0.47
C THR A 77 -12.32 -13.27 -0.11
N GLN A 78 -12.72 -12.02 -0.35
CA GLN A 78 -14.09 -11.55 -0.15
C GLN A 78 -15.09 -12.27 -1.06
N VAL A 79 -14.80 -12.40 -2.36
CA VAL A 79 -15.70 -13.07 -3.33
C VAL A 79 -15.91 -14.55 -2.99
N LEU A 80 -14.87 -15.21 -2.48
CA LEU A 80 -14.92 -16.62 -2.13
C LEU A 80 -15.37 -16.88 -0.68
N HIS A 81 -15.68 -15.82 0.08
CA HIS A 81 -16.00 -15.91 1.52
C HIS A 81 -14.91 -16.65 2.32
N LEU A 82 -13.64 -16.39 2.00
CA LEU A 82 -12.48 -16.95 2.71
C LEU A 82 -12.01 -16.04 3.86
N ASP A 83 -12.65 -14.88 4.03
CA ASP A 83 -12.37 -13.89 5.06
C ASP A 83 -13.05 -14.20 6.41
N VAL A 84 -14.00 -15.14 6.44
CA VAL A 84 -14.57 -15.67 7.69
C VAL A 84 -13.58 -16.62 8.35
N ALA A 85 -12.82 -16.10 9.33
CA ALA A 85 -12.14 -16.94 10.30
C ALA A 85 -13.19 -17.78 11.07
N CYS A 86 -12.86 -19.03 11.40
CA CYS A 86 -13.72 -19.92 12.20
C CYS A 86 -14.35 -19.17 13.39
N GLU A 87 -15.67 -19.09 13.41
CA GLU A 87 -16.40 -18.86 14.65
C GLU A 87 -16.08 -20.05 15.58
N MET A 88 -15.47 -19.78 16.73
CA MET A 88 -15.35 -20.77 17.81
C MET A 88 -16.66 -20.88 18.58
#